data_AF-A0A1H3Y716-F1
#
_entry.id   AF-A0A1H3Y716-F1
#
_cell.length_a   1.000
_cell.length_b   1.000
_cell.length_c   1.000
_cell.angle_alpha   90.00
_cell.angle_beta   90.00
_cell.angle_gamma   90.00
#
_symmetry.space_group_name_H-M   'P 1'
#
loop_
_entity.id
_entity.type
_entity.pdbx_description
1 polymer ?
#
loop_
_entity_poly.entity_id
_entity_poly.type
_entity_poly.pdbx_seq_one_letter_code
_entity_poly.pdbx_strand_id
1 'polypeptide(L)'
;MSIDDKIKQDLAEQAKELDRLMQQQDGLAGYLKTGFVSGISWVMKLSYVMAVVLTAIIFWCGYQFVVASPEQQLFWGVWLLLAFQAQVATKLWIFMETNRNHTAREIRRLELRLRQSEMA
;
A
#
# COMPACT_ATOMS: atom_id res chain seq x y z
N MET A 1 43.76 -3.22 -18.27
CA MET A 1 42.35 -3.42 -17.88
C MET A 1 41.60 -4.04 -19.04
N SER A 2 41.02 -5.20 -18.83
CA SER A 2 40.17 -5.88 -19.79
C SER A 2 38.81 -5.16 -19.92
N ILE A 3 38.13 -5.30 -21.05
CA ILE A 3 36.74 -4.84 -21.21
C ILE A 3 35.84 -5.47 -20.13
N ASP A 4 36.10 -6.73 -19.75
CA ASP A 4 35.41 -7.40 -18.65
C ASP A 4 35.60 -6.71 -17.30
N ASP A 5 36.78 -6.13 -17.04
CA ASP A 5 37.02 -5.41 -15.79
C ASP A 5 36.22 -4.11 -15.75
N LYS A 6 36.09 -3.43 -16.89
CA LYS A 6 35.26 -2.23 -17.03
C LYS A 6 33.77 -2.55 -16.88
N ILE A 7 33.30 -3.64 -17.51
CA ILE A 7 31.92 -4.10 -17.39
C ILE A 7 31.58 -4.42 -15.93
N LYS A 8 32.44 -5.17 -15.22
CA LYS A 8 32.23 -5.49 -13.80
C LYS A 8 32.24 -4.24 -12.91
N GLN A 9 33.10 -3.28 -13.20
CA GLN A 9 33.19 -2.04 -12.43
C GLN A 9 31.94 -1.16 -12.64
N ASP A 10 31.48 -1.04 -13.88
CA ASP A 10 30.26 -0.32 -14.25
C ASP A 10 29.00 -0.97 -13.64
N LEU A 11 28.87 -2.31 -13.71
CA LEU A 11 27.81 -3.06 -13.04
C LEU A 11 27.83 -2.88 -11.51
N ALA A 12 29.01 -2.88 -10.88
CA ALA A 12 29.14 -2.67 -9.45
C ALA A 12 28.78 -1.24 -9.03
N GLU A 13 29.08 -0.25 -9.88
CA GLU A 13 28.73 1.14 -9.67
C GLU A 13 27.22 1.37 -9.83
N GLN A 14 26.61 0.82 -10.88
CA GLN A 14 25.16 0.83 -11.09
C GLN A 14 24.41 0.08 -9.98
N ALA A 15 24.93 -1.06 -9.50
CA ALA A 15 24.35 -1.79 -8.37
C ALA A 15 24.40 -0.97 -7.08
N LYS A 16 25.50 -0.26 -6.81
CA LYS A 16 25.62 0.66 -5.67
C LYS A 16 24.72 1.88 -5.80
N GLU A 17 24.56 2.42 -6.99
CA GLU A 17 23.63 3.51 -7.25
C GLU A 17 22.19 3.06 -7.04
N LEU A 18 21.83 1.87 -7.54
CA LEU A 18 20.52 1.26 -7.32
C LEU A 18 20.26 0.99 -5.84
N ASP A 19 21.22 0.40 -5.11
CA ASP A 19 21.13 0.18 -3.65
C ASP A 19 20.96 1.50 -2.90
N ARG A 20 21.69 2.54 -3.30
CA ARG A 20 21.58 3.87 -2.68
C ARG A 20 20.22 4.52 -2.96
N LEU A 21 19.69 4.36 -4.18
CA LEU A 21 18.35 4.82 -4.56
C LEU A 21 17.25 4.04 -3.81
N MET A 22 17.44 2.74 -3.60
CA MET A 22 16.55 1.89 -2.81
C MET A 22 16.62 2.23 -1.32
N GLN A 23 17.80 2.52 -0.77
CA GLN A 23 17.94 3.03 0.61
C GLN A 23 17.35 4.42 0.80
N GLN A 24 17.25 5.22 -0.27
CA GLN A 24 16.61 6.53 -0.26
C GLN A 24 15.07 6.48 -0.40
N GLN A 25 14.50 5.30 -0.70
CA GLN A 25 13.08 5.07 -0.50
C GLN A 25 12.83 4.99 1.00
N ASP A 26 12.56 6.16 1.59
CA ASP A 26 11.53 6.39 2.61
C ASP A 26 10.91 5.05 3.07
N GLY A 27 11.40 4.48 4.18
CA GLY A 27 11.05 3.12 4.65
C GLY A 27 9.54 2.89 4.82
N LEU A 28 9.09 1.79 5.44
CA LEU A 28 7.64 1.46 5.51
C LEU A 28 6.72 2.64 5.87
N ALA A 29 7.17 3.51 6.79
CA ALA A 29 6.46 4.74 7.15
C ALA A 29 6.34 5.75 5.99
N GLY A 30 7.38 5.94 5.19
CA GLY A 30 7.37 6.81 4.02
C GLY A 30 6.57 6.22 2.85
N TYR A 31 6.62 4.90 2.64
CA TYR A 31 5.70 4.20 1.74
C TYR A 31 4.23 4.44 2.14
N LEU A 32 3.88 4.24 3.42
CA LEU A 32 2.53 4.52 3.92
C LEU A 32 2.14 5.99 3.75
N LYS A 33 3.08 6.91 3.96
CA LYS A 33 2.86 8.33 3.76
C LYS A 33 2.52 8.66 2.30
N THR A 34 3.06 7.92 1.32
CA THR A 34 2.72 8.14 -0.08
C THR A 34 1.23 7.92 -0.40
N GLY A 35 0.55 7.04 0.33
CA GLY A 35 -0.89 6.84 0.21
C GLY A 35 -1.72 8.08 0.59
N PHE A 36 -1.16 8.99 1.39
CA PHE A 36 -1.82 10.22 1.83
C PHE A 36 -1.46 11.46 0.98
N VAL A 37 -0.53 11.34 0.03
CA VAL A 37 -0.01 12.49 -0.75
C VAL A 37 -0.76 12.68 -2.10
N SER A 38 -1.78 11.86 -2.36
CA SER A 38 -2.63 11.96 -3.56
C SER A 38 -3.71 13.06 -3.43
N GLY A 39 -4.20 13.57 -4.57
CA GLY A 39 -5.36 14.47 -4.62
C GLY A 39 -6.65 13.87 -4.01
N ILE A 40 -6.65 12.57 -3.75
CA ILE A 40 -7.73 11.78 -3.16
C ILE A 40 -7.43 11.44 -1.67
N SER A 41 -6.49 12.15 -1.03
CA SER A 41 -6.09 11.94 0.38
C SER A 41 -7.25 11.96 1.39
N TRP A 42 -8.34 12.69 1.09
CA TRP A 42 -9.57 12.66 1.87
C TRP A 42 -10.23 11.27 1.88
N VAL A 43 -10.30 10.61 0.73
CA VAL A 43 -10.87 9.25 0.63
C VAL A 43 -9.97 8.25 1.34
N MET A 44 -8.64 8.43 1.32
CA MET A 44 -7.73 7.59 2.11
C MET A 44 -8.06 7.69 3.62
N LYS A 45 -8.23 8.91 4.15
CA LYS A 45 -8.64 9.11 5.56
C LYS A 45 -10.00 8.46 5.84
N LEU A 46 -10.97 8.65 4.94
CA LEU A 46 -12.29 8.03 5.06
C LEU A 46 -12.20 6.50 5.10
N SER A 47 -11.35 5.88 4.26
CA SER A 47 -11.14 4.43 4.24
C SER A 47 -10.53 3.90 5.54
N TYR A 48 -9.60 4.64 6.16
CA TYR A 48 -9.07 4.28 7.48
C TYR A 48 -10.14 4.40 8.57
N VAL A 49 -10.97 5.45 8.56
CA VAL A 49 -12.09 5.59 9.49
C VAL A 49 -13.08 4.44 9.31
N MET A 50 -13.41 4.11 8.05
CA MET A 50 -14.28 2.98 7.71
C MET A 50 -13.70 1.65 8.22
N ALA A 51 -12.40 1.43 8.11
CA ALA A 51 -11.75 0.23 8.63
C ALA A 51 -11.86 0.10 10.16
N VAL A 52 -11.81 1.21 10.89
CA VAL A 52 -12.05 1.23 12.36
C VAL A 52 -13.51 0.91 12.67
N VAL A 53 -14.45 1.53 11.95
CA VAL A 53 -15.89 1.26 12.11
C VAL A 53 -16.22 -0.21 11.83
N LEU A 54 -15.72 -0.76 10.72
CA LEU A 54 -15.91 -2.17 10.38
C LEU A 54 -15.32 -3.10 11.43
N THR A 55 -14.20 -2.73 12.04
CA THR A 55 -13.61 -3.49 13.16
C THR A 55 -14.56 -3.54 14.36
N ALA A 56 -15.15 -2.39 14.73
CA ALA A 56 -16.15 -2.34 15.80
C ALA A 56 -17.39 -3.19 15.47
N ILE A 57 -17.86 -3.14 14.21
CA ILE A 57 -18.98 -3.97 13.73
C ILE A 57 -18.64 -5.46 13.80
N ILE A 58 -17.44 -5.88 13.44
CA ILE A 58 -17.00 -7.28 13.54
C ILE A 58 -17.06 -7.76 14.99
N PHE A 59 -16.54 -6.97 15.94
CA PHE A 59 -16.60 -7.33 17.35
C PHE A 59 -18.05 -7.40 17.86
N TRP A 60 -18.90 -6.46 17.45
CA TRP A 60 -20.31 -6.47 17.81
C TRP A 60 -21.05 -7.69 17.25
N CYS A 61 -20.91 -7.97 15.96
CA CYS A 61 -21.52 -9.15 15.32
C CYS A 61 -20.99 -10.45 15.91
N GLY A 62 -19.68 -10.51 16.23
CA GLY A 62 -19.07 -11.67 16.88
C GLY A 62 -19.63 -11.91 18.28
N TYR A 63 -19.80 -10.86 19.07
CA TYR A 63 -20.44 -10.95 20.38
C TYR A 63 -21.89 -11.44 20.28
N GLN A 64 -22.68 -10.83 19.38
CA GLN A 64 -24.07 -11.23 19.16
C GLN A 64 -24.18 -12.67 18.66
N PHE A 65 -23.27 -13.12 17.79
CA PHE A 65 -23.25 -14.50 17.30
C PHE A 65 -23.07 -15.54 18.42
N VAL A 66 -22.27 -15.22 19.44
CA VAL A 66 -22.02 -16.13 20.58
C VAL A 66 -23.18 -16.14 21.57
N VAL A 67 -23.87 -15.02 21.75
CA VAL A 67 -24.95 -14.87 22.76
C VAL A 67 -26.34 -15.14 22.18
N ALA A 68 -26.50 -15.07 20.87
CA ALA A 68 -27.79 -15.23 20.19
C ALA A 68 -28.40 -16.63 20.39
N SER A 69 -29.73 -16.67 20.34
CA SER A 69 -30.47 -17.94 20.25
C SER A 69 -30.15 -18.67 18.94
N PRO A 70 -30.32 -19.99 18.86
CA PRO A 70 -30.01 -20.77 17.65
C PRO A 70 -30.67 -20.24 16.38
N GLU A 71 -31.89 -19.70 16.49
CA GLU A 71 -32.67 -19.12 15.38
C GLU A 71 -32.02 -17.84 14.82
N GLN A 72 -31.35 -17.04 15.65
CA GLN A 72 -30.71 -15.78 15.26
C GLN A 72 -29.22 -15.93 14.98
N GLN A 73 -28.63 -17.06 15.36
CA GLN A 73 -27.19 -17.30 15.20
C GLN A 73 -26.77 -17.25 13.72
N LEU A 74 -27.58 -17.77 12.80
CA LEU A 74 -27.30 -17.69 11.36
C LEU A 74 -27.29 -16.24 10.85
N PHE A 75 -28.24 -15.41 11.30
CA PHE A 75 -28.32 -14.01 10.91
C PHE A 75 -27.06 -13.23 11.31
N TRP A 76 -26.62 -13.36 12.57
CA TRP A 76 -25.40 -12.72 13.05
C TRP A 76 -24.14 -13.30 12.40
N GLY A 77 -24.13 -14.59 12.07
CA GLY A 77 -23.03 -15.25 11.38
C GLY A 77 -22.81 -14.70 9.97
N VAL A 78 -23.89 -14.48 9.21
CA VAL A 78 -23.82 -13.86 7.88
C VAL A 78 -23.32 -12.41 7.97
N TRP A 79 -23.83 -11.62 8.92
CA TRP A 79 -23.35 -10.25 9.12
C TRP A 79 -21.89 -10.19 9.55
N LEU A 80 -21.44 -11.11 10.39
CA LEU A 80 -20.04 -11.23 10.77
C LEU A 80 -19.15 -11.51 9.56
N LEU A 81 -19.54 -12.47 8.70
CA LEU A 81 -18.83 -12.79 7.47
C LEU A 81 -18.79 -11.59 6.51
N LEU A 82 -19.92 -10.91 6.30
CA LEU A 82 -19.97 -9.73 5.43
C LEU A 82 -19.09 -8.59 5.95
N ALA A 83 -19.15 -8.31 7.26
CA ALA A 83 -18.31 -7.29 7.88
C ALA A 83 -16.81 -7.63 7.77
N PHE A 84 -16.46 -8.90 7.94
CA PHE A 84 -15.09 -9.37 7.76
C PHE A 84 -14.61 -9.22 6.31
N GLN A 85 -15.44 -9.62 5.33
CA GLN A 85 -15.12 -9.46 3.91
C GLN A 85 -14.96 -7.97 3.52
N ALA A 86 -15.85 -7.11 4.01
CA ALA A 86 -15.74 -5.65 3.81
C ALA A 86 -14.44 -5.09 4.41
N GLN A 87 -14.01 -5.60 5.56
CA GLN A 87 -12.77 -5.19 6.21
C GLN A 87 -11.52 -5.61 5.41
N VAL A 88 -11.51 -6.83 4.86
CA VAL A 88 -10.44 -7.30 3.97
C VAL A 88 -10.39 -6.47 2.69
N ALA A 89 -11.53 -6.24 2.06
CA ALA A 89 -11.64 -5.43 0.84
C ALA A 89 -11.15 -3.99 1.06
N THR A 90 -11.49 -3.38 2.19
CA THR A 90 -11.04 -2.02 2.55
C THR A 90 -9.52 -1.95 2.67
N LYS A 91 -8.90 -2.91 3.38
CA LYS A 91 -7.43 -2.95 3.51
C LYS A 91 -6.75 -3.19 2.17
N LEU A 92 -7.27 -4.09 1.35
CA LEU A 92 -6.74 -4.37 0.02
C LEU A 92 -6.80 -3.13 -0.88
N TRP A 93 -7.93 -2.41 -0.86
CA TRP A 93 -8.08 -1.17 -1.59
C TRP A 93 -7.09 -0.10 -1.14
N ILE A 94 -6.91 0.11 0.18
CA ILE A 94 -5.92 1.04 0.74
C ILE A 94 -4.50 0.71 0.24
N PHE A 95 -4.14 -0.58 0.24
CA PHE A 95 -2.84 -1.05 -0.24
C PHE A 95 -2.67 -0.79 -1.74
N MET A 96 -3.67 -1.14 -2.55
CA MET A 96 -3.63 -0.92 -4.00
C MET A 96 -3.55 0.57 -4.35
N GLU A 97 -4.30 1.42 -3.68
CA GLU A 97 -4.28 2.86 -3.90
C GLU A 97 -2.93 3.48 -3.48
N THR A 98 -2.35 3.02 -2.37
CA THR A 98 -1.00 3.42 -1.95
C THR A 98 0.03 3.00 -3.00
N ASN A 99 -0.04 1.76 -3.48
CA ASN A 99 0.86 1.26 -4.52
C ASN A 99 0.72 2.05 -5.83
N ARG A 100 -0.51 2.32 -6.26
CA ARG A 100 -0.79 3.15 -7.45
C ARG A 100 -0.14 4.53 -7.33
N ASN A 101 -0.29 5.18 -6.19
CA ASN A 101 0.30 6.50 -5.95
C ASN A 101 1.83 6.45 -5.88
N HIS A 102 2.40 5.40 -5.28
CA HIS A 102 3.84 5.17 -5.27
C HIS A 102 4.40 5.00 -6.69
N THR A 103 3.82 4.10 -7.48
CA THR A 103 4.24 3.85 -8.87
C THR A 103 4.12 5.11 -9.74
N ALA A 104 3.04 5.88 -9.61
CA ALA A 104 2.88 7.12 -10.36
C ALA A 104 3.97 8.16 -10.05
N ARG A 105 4.45 8.22 -8.80
CA ARG A 105 5.56 9.09 -8.40
C ARG A 105 6.88 8.61 -8.97
N GLU A 106 7.13 7.30 -8.97
CA GLU A 106 8.34 6.74 -9.57
C GLU A 106 8.41 6.99 -11.07
N ILE A 107 7.31 6.82 -11.81
CA ILE A 107 7.26 7.11 -13.25
C ILE A 107 7.59 8.58 -13.52
N ARG A 108 7.00 9.51 -12.78
CA ARG A 108 7.31 10.95 -12.92
C ARG A 108 8.78 11.26 -12.60
N ARG A 109 9.40 10.58 -11.63
CA ARG A 109 10.83 10.73 -11.33
C ARG A 109 11.69 10.24 -12.50
N LEU A 110 11.32 9.12 -13.12
CA LEU A 110 12.01 8.60 -14.30
C LEU A 110 11.90 9.55 -15.49
N GLU A 111 10.70 10.10 -15.75
CA GLU A 111 10.50 11.10 -16.82
C GLU A 111 11.38 12.34 -16.63
N LEU A 112 11.50 12.83 -15.40
CA LEU A 112 12.36 13.98 -15.08
C LEU A 112 13.84 13.68 -15.31
N ARG A 113 14.30 12.48 -14.93
CA ARG A 113 15.69 12.04 -15.16
C ARG A 113 16.00 11.87 -16.65
N LEU A 114 15.06 11.30 -17.41
CA LEU A 114 15.21 11.13 -18.85
C LEU A 114 15.37 12.49 -19.57
N ARG A 115 14.51 13.46 -19.23
CA ARG A 115 14.64 14.83 -19.77
C ARG A 115 15.97 15.49 -19.40
N GLN A 116 16.48 15.26 -18.19
CA GLN A 116 17.79 15.77 -17.78
C GLN A 116 18.93 15.15 -18.58
N SER A 117 18.86 13.84 -18.89
CA SER A 117 19.86 13.18 -19.73
C SER A 117 19.80 13.60 -21.20
N GLU A 118 18.63 13.97 -21.73
CA GLU A 118 18.50 14.47 -23.11
C GLU A 118 19.05 15.90 -23.28
N MET A 119 19.18 16.66 -22.19
CA MET A 119 19.67 18.05 -22.19
C MET A 119 21.17 18.18 -21.88
N ALA A 120 21.85 17.08 -21.55
CA ALA A 120 23.28 17.02 -21.21
C ALA A 120 24.12 16.46 -22.36
#